data_AF-A0AAW0TB89-F1
#
_entry.id   AF-A0AAW0TB89-F1
#
_cell.length_a   1.000
_cell.length_b   1.000
_cell.length_c   1.000
_cell.angle_alpha   90.00
_cell.angle_beta   90.00
_cell.angle_gamma   90.00
#
_symmetry.space_group_name_H-M   'P 1'
#
loop_
_entity.id
_entity.type
_entity.pdbx_description
1 polymer ?
#
loop_
_entity_poly.entity_id
_entity_poly.type
_entity_poly.pdbx_seq_one_letter_code
_entity_poly.pdbx_strand_id
1 'polypeptide(L)'
;MKYVIALVLVAVAEAAVVTTQTRGQGCVTVAPAENFVNAMYEGRWYEIGRIQTPGGAAFQKDCWCDTTDFHSETQLVGDGEATYSCRKHGPDGDLQSATADLLFDGIPGKFKAAVSVPIRSQAGLYRCVCRRERRDGI
;
A
#
# COMPACT_ATOMS: atom_id res chain seq x y z
N MET A 1 60.24 -43.74 -15.43
CA MET A 1 58.94 -44.42 -15.57
C MET A 1 57.86 -43.39 -15.23
N LYS A 2 57.28 -42.69 -16.22
CA LYS A 2 56.17 -43.17 -17.07
C LYS A 2 54.89 -43.42 -16.27
N TYR A 3 54.23 -42.36 -15.81
CA TYR A 3 52.77 -42.26 -15.73
C TYR A 3 52.42 -40.82 -16.13
N VAL A 4 52.14 -40.59 -17.42
CA VAL A 4 50.76 -40.61 -17.98
C VAL A 4 50.05 -39.37 -17.48
N ILE A 5 50.12 -38.25 -18.21
CA ILE A 5 49.13 -37.86 -19.23
C ILE A 5 47.70 -37.88 -18.66
N ALA A 6 47.01 -36.75 -18.84
CA ALA A 6 45.58 -36.53 -18.60
C ALA A 6 45.17 -36.06 -17.20
N LEU A 7 45.43 -34.78 -16.93
CA LEU A 7 44.41 -33.89 -16.37
C LEU A 7 44.48 -32.62 -17.21
N VAL A 8 44.06 -32.75 -18.47
CA VAL A 8 42.74 -32.24 -18.90
C VAL A 8 42.63 -30.79 -18.48
N LEU A 9 43.02 -29.95 -19.44
CA LEU A 9 42.53 -28.60 -19.64
C LEU A 9 41.01 -28.58 -19.37
N VAL A 10 40.61 -28.38 -18.12
CA VAL A 10 39.24 -27.99 -17.82
C VAL A 10 39.17 -26.53 -18.18
N ALA A 11 38.91 -26.30 -19.47
CA ALA A 11 38.40 -25.06 -19.98
C ALA A 11 37.14 -24.73 -19.17
N VAL A 12 37.28 -23.89 -18.16
CA VAL A 12 36.13 -23.28 -17.50
C VAL A 12 35.61 -22.27 -18.52
N ALA A 13 34.70 -22.76 -19.37
CA ALA A 13 33.93 -21.93 -20.27
C ALA A 13 33.26 -20.84 -19.42
N GLU A 14 33.64 -19.59 -19.68
CA GLU A 14 32.95 -18.44 -19.15
C GLU A 14 31.54 -18.44 -19.71
N ALA A 15 30.60 -19.01 -18.96
CA ALA A 15 29.20 -18.70 -19.14
C ALA A 15 29.05 -17.24 -18.67
N ALA A 16 29.19 -16.31 -19.61
CA ALA A 16 28.71 -14.96 -19.46
C ALA A 16 27.20 -15.06 -19.20
N VAL A 17 26.82 -15.15 -17.93
CA VAL A 17 25.44 -14.96 -17.50
C VAL A 17 25.15 -13.50 -17.80
N VAL A 18 24.60 -13.25 -18.98
CA VAL A 18 23.94 -12.00 -19.32
C VAL A 18 22.75 -11.91 -18.37
N THR A 19 22.98 -11.30 -17.21
CA THR A 19 21.89 -10.81 -16.37
C THR A 19 21.21 -9.71 -17.17
N THR A 20 20.17 -10.07 -17.92
CA THR A 20 19.20 -9.11 -18.40
C THR A 20 18.60 -8.43 -17.17
N GLN A 21 19.14 -7.27 -16.80
CA GLN A 21 18.44 -6.35 -15.94
C GLN A 21 17.15 -5.99 -16.68
N THR A 22 16.05 -6.62 -16.29
CA THR A 22 14.74 -6.07 -16.58
C THR A 22 14.70 -4.71 -15.88
N ARG A 23 14.96 -3.64 -16.62
CA ARG A 23 14.50 -2.31 -16.21
C ARG A 23 13.01 -2.48 -15.93
N GLY A 24 12.61 -2.30 -14.68
CA GLY A 24 11.21 -2.41 -14.29
C GLY A 24 10.39 -1.62 -15.30
N GLN A 25 9.45 -2.30 -15.95
CA GLN A 25 8.43 -1.60 -16.74
C GLN A 25 7.84 -0.53 -15.81
N GLY A 26 7.65 0.69 -16.32
CA GLY A 26 7.16 1.82 -15.51
C GLY A 26 5.90 1.47 -14.73
N CYS A 27 5.54 2.29 -13.73
CA CYS A 27 4.37 2.05 -12.88
C CYS A 27 3.15 1.64 -13.71
N VAL A 28 2.66 0.42 -13.47
CA VAL A 28 1.51 -0.12 -14.21
C VAL A 28 0.28 0.65 -13.74
N THR A 29 -0.41 1.30 -14.68
CA THR A 29 -1.71 1.92 -14.39
C THR A 29 -2.78 0.84 -14.51
N VAL A 30 -3.49 0.58 -13.41
CA VAL A 30 -4.65 -0.33 -13.41
C VAL A 30 -5.87 0.35 -14.02
N ALA A 31 -6.73 -0.43 -14.67
CA ALA A 31 -8.00 0.08 -15.16
C ALA A 31 -8.89 0.52 -13.97
N PRO A 32 -9.67 1.61 -14.10
CA PRO A 32 -10.65 1.99 -13.08
C PRO A 32 -11.71 0.91 -12.87
N ALA A 33 -12.35 0.93 -11.70
CA ALA A 33 -13.48 0.05 -11.42
C ALA A 33 -14.66 0.36 -12.35
N GLU A 34 -15.29 -0.68 -12.90
CA GLU A 34 -16.50 -0.52 -13.70
C GLU A 34 -17.65 0.03 -12.85
N ASN A 35 -18.44 0.94 -13.43
CA ASN A 35 -19.62 1.54 -12.80
C ASN A 35 -19.35 2.20 -11.45
N PHE A 36 -18.12 2.70 -11.23
CA PHE A 36 -17.79 3.46 -10.02
C PHE A 36 -18.73 4.65 -9.85
N VAL A 37 -19.33 4.74 -8.66
CA VAL A 37 -20.03 5.94 -8.18
C VAL A 37 -19.62 6.24 -6.74
N ASN A 38 -19.48 7.51 -6.41
CA ASN A 38 -19.03 7.96 -5.08
C ASN A 38 -19.93 7.41 -3.97
N ALA A 39 -21.25 7.36 -4.18
CA ALA A 39 -22.20 6.85 -3.19
C ALA A 39 -21.98 5.38 -2.81
N MET A 40 -21.37 4.55 -3.67
CA MET A 40 -21.02 3.17 -3.35
C MET A 40 -19.65 3.03 -2.67
N TYR A 41 -18.82 4.07 -2.76
CA TYR A 41 -17.48 4.11 -2.17
C TYR A 41 -17.44 4.89 -0.84
N GLU A 42 -18.48 5.69 -0.57
CA GLU A 42 -18.72 6.45 0.65
C GLU A 42 -18.61 5.60 1.92
N GLY A 43 -17.90 6.14 2.92
CA GLY A 43 -17.83 5.57 4.26
C GLY A 43 -16.45 5.04 4.64
N ARG A 44 -16.45 4.08 5.59
CA ARG A 44 -15.24 3.60 6.26
C ARG A 44 -14.68 2.35 5.60
N TRP A 45 -13.40 2.43 5.26
CA TRP A 45 -12.56 1.34 4.78
C TRP A 45 -11.57 0.92 5.84
N TYR A 46 -11.31 -0.39 5.93
CA TYR A 46 -10.29 -0.97 6.79
C TYR A 46 -9.12 -1.44 5.92
N GLU A 47 -7.92 -0.98 6.22
CA GLU A 47 -6.74 -1.38 5.46
C GLU A 47 -6.28 -2.79 5.91
N ILE A 48 -6.40 -3.77 5.01
CA ILE A 48 -6.03 -5.17 5.29
C ILE A 48 -4.55 -5.43 4.93
N GLY A 49 -3.97 -4.63 4.03
CA GLY A 49 -2.59 -4.75 3.63
C GLY A 49 -2.12 -3.53 2.83
N ARG A 50 -0.81 -3.29 2.87
CA ARG A 50 -0.16 -2.20 2.14
C ARG A 50 1.23 -2.58 1.66
N ILE A 51 1.67 -1.88 0.62
CA ILE A 51 3.05 -1.89 0.17
C ILE A 51 3.65 -0.55 0.56
N GLN A 52 4.62 -0.55 1.47
CA GLN A 52 5.33 0.69 1.84
C GLN A 52 6.50 0.94 0.90
N THR A 53 6.58 2.16 0.37
CA THR A 53 7.67 2.60 -0.50
C THR A 53 8.33 3.85 0.07
N PRO A 54 9.59 4.17 -0.29
CA PRO A 54 10.17 5.46 0.05
C PRO A 54 9.30 6.60 -0.52
N GLY A 55 8.70 7.41 0.35
CA GLY A 55 7.79 8.50 -0.01
C GLY A 55 6.30 8.14 -0.06
N GLY A 56 5.95 6.86 -0.26
CA GLY A 56 4.57 6.37 -0.24
C GLY A 56 4.27 5.61 1.06
N ALA A 57 3.18 5.95 1.75
CA ALA A 57 2.78 5.31 3.02
C ALA A 57 3.80 5.44 4.18
N ALA A 58 4.84 6.26 4.05
CA ALA A 58 5.87 6.41 5.08
C ALA A 58 5.32 6.89 6.44
N PHE A 59 4.32 7.78 6.43
CA PHE A 59 3.64 8.26 7.64
C PHE A 59 2.90 7.14 8.38
N GLN A 60 2.62 6.04 7.68
CA GLN A 60 1.88 4.89 8.20
C GLN A 60 2.79 3.80 8.79
N LYS A 61 4.11 4.01 8.82
CA LYS A 61 5.04 3.10 9.50
C LYS A 61 4.62 2.89 10.96
N ASP A 62 4.62 1.62 11.40
CA ASP A 62 4.22 1.20 12.75
C ASP A 62 2.76 1.55 13.14
N CYS A 63 1.90 1.80 12.15
CA CYS A 63 0.48 1.96 12.36
C CYS A 63 -0.24 0.62 12.51
N TRP A 64 -1.24 0.61 13.38
CA TRP A 64 -2.17 -0.48 13.64
C TRP A 64 -3.61 0.03 13.48
N CYS A 65 -4.53 -0.87 13.16
CA CYS A 65 -5.97 -0.60 13.05
C CYS A 65 -6.31 0.52 12.06
N ASP A 66 -5.70 0.45 10.90
CA ASP A 66 -5.79 1.47 9.87
C ASP A 66 -7.19 1.58 9.29
N THR A 67 -7.70 2.81 9.27
CA THR A 67 -8.98 3.14 8.63
C THR A 67 -8.82 4.31 7.68
N THR A 68 -9.62 4.30 6.63
CA THR A 68 -9.81 5.43 5.73
C THR A 68 -11.29 5.73 5.62
N ASP A 69 -11.68 6.94 5.99
CA ASP A 69 -13.03 7.44 5.78
C ASP A 69 -13.03 8.27 4.49
N PHE A 70 -13.81 7.83 3.50
CA PHE A 70 -14.02 8.57 2.25
C PHE A 70 -15.35 9.31 2.31
N HIS A 71 -15.31 10.59 1.93
CA HIS A 71 -16.47 11.45 1.82
C HIS A 71 -16.50 12.17 0.47
N SER A 72 -17.69 12.36 -0.10
CA SER A 72 -17.90 13.24 -1.25
C SER A 72 -19.20 14.03 -1.15
N GLU A 73 -19.14 15.29 -1.55
CA GLU A 73 -20.32 16.17 -1.71
C GLU A 73 -21.19 15.77 -2.91
N THR A 74 -20.69 14.91 -3.80
CA THR A 74 -21.42 14.39 -4.98
C THR A 74 -21.55 12.87 -4.93
N GLN A 75 -22.77 12.39 -5.17
CA GLN A 75 -23.09 10.96 -5.10
C GLN A 75 -22.67 10.16 -6.34
N LEU A 76 -22.57 10.80 -7.50
CA LEU A 76 -22.26 10.12 -8.76
C LEU A 76 -20.75 10.07 -8.98
N VAL A 77 -20.18 11.17 -9.45
CA VAL A 77 -18.76 11.27 -9.78
C VAL A 77 -18.31 12.70 -9.50
N GLY A 78 -17.10 12.84 -8.98
CA GLY A 78 -16.45 14.13 -8.72
C GLY A 78 -15.47 14.00 -7.57
N ASP A 79 -15.04 15.14 -7.04
CA ASP A 79 -14.02 15.21 -5.99
C ASP A 79 -14.47 14.50 -4.72
N GLY A 80 -13.50 14.16 -3.87
CA GLY A 80 -13.76 13.62 -2.55
C GLY A 80 -12.66 14.01 -1.57
N GLU A 81 -12.86 13.61 -0.32
CA GLU A 81 -11.91 13.73 0.75
C GLU A 81 -11.66 12.34 1.33
N ALA A 82 -10.40 12.00 1.60
CA ALA A 82 -10.04 10.78 2.29
C ALA A 82 -9.29 11.11 3.58
N THR A 83 -9.88 10.78 4.72
CA THR A 83 -9.23 10.89 6.03
C THR A 83 -8.72 9.53 6.45
N TYR A 84 -7.39 9.39 6.47
CA TYR A 84 -6.71 8.23 7.02
C TYR A 84 -6.47 8.39 8.51
N SER A 85 -6.68 7.32 9.27
CA SER A 85 -6.41 7.25 10.72
C SER A 85 -5.75 5.94 11.12
N CYS A 86 -4.87 5.99 12.12
CA CYS A 86 -4.22 4.80 12.66
C CYS A 86 -3.82 4.96 14.14
N ARG A 87 -3.51 3.85 14.80
CA ARG A 87 -2.88 3.82 16.13
C ARG A 87 -1.39 3.52 16.02
N LYS A 88 -0.53 4.35 16.61
CA LYS A 88 0.93 4.12 16.58
C LYS A 88 1.39 3.08 17.59
N HIS A 89 2.23 2.14 17.15
CA HIS A 89 2.93 1.17 18.01
C HIS A 89 2.02 0.21 18.81
N GLY A 90 0.76 0.06 18.43
CA GLY A 90 -0.15 -0.93 19.01
C GLY A 90 -1.62 -0.51 18.98
N PRO A 91 -2.55 -1.42 19.33
CA PRO A 91 -4.00 -1.16 19.27
C PRO A 91 -4.49 -0.07 20.25
N ASP A 92 -3.75 0.17 21.34
CA ASP A 92 -4.05 1.19 22.35
C ASP A 92 -3.15 2.43 22.23
N GLY A 93 -2.36 2.54 21.15
CA GLY A 93 -1.42 3.64 20.95
C GLY A 93 -2.07 4.98 20.59
N ASP A 94 -1.24 5.99 20.33
CA ASP A 94 -1.73 7.32 19.95
C ASP A 94 -2.44 7.28 18.59
N LEU A 95 -3.60 7.95 18.50
CA LEU A 95 -4.30 8.12 17.25
C LEU A 95 -3.59 9.17 16.42
N GLN A 96 -3.22 8.81 15.19
CA GLN A 96 -2.67 9.71 14.18
C GLN A 96 -3.63 9.75 13.01
N SER A 97 -3.81 10.93 12.42
CA SER A 97 -4.67 11.12 11.26
C SER A 97 -4.06 12.08 10.23
N ALA A 98 -4.37 11.83 8.97
CA ALA A 98 -4.01 12.68 7.84
C ALA A 98 -5.14 12.69 6.82
N THR A 99 -5.43 13.86 6.27
CA THR A 99 -6.51 14.05 5.30
C THR A 99 -5.92 14.42 3.95
N ALA A 100 -6.52 13.90 2.88
CA ALA A 100 -6.15 14.21 1.52
C ALA A 100 -7.38 14.59 0.70
N ASP A 101 -7.22 15.63 -0.11
CA ASP A 101 -8.18 15.99 -1.14
C ASP A 101 -7.97 15.07 -2.34
N LEU A 102 -9.04 14.48 -2.83
CA LEU A 102 -9.06 13.59 -3.99
C LEU A 102 -9.71 14.33 -5.15
N LEU A 103 -8.87 14.87 -6.04
CA LEU A 103 -9.31 15.64 -7.19
C LEU A 103 -9.67 14.71 -8.35
N PHE A 104 -10.88 14.83 -8.87
CA PHE A 104 -11.38 14.05 -9.98
C PHE A 104 -10.61 14.33 -11.26
N ASP A 105 -10.13 13.27 -11.92
CA ASP A 105 -9.27 13.37 -13.12
C ASP A 105 -10.07 13.17 -14.43
N GLY A 106 -11.39 13.30 -14.41
CA GLY A 106 -12.25 13.10 -15.59
C GLY A 106 -12.67 11.64 -15.85
N ILE A 107 -12.14 10.68 -15.09
CA ILE A 107 -12.45 9.24 -15.21
C ILE A 107 -13.02 8.75 -13.87
N PRO A 108 -14.23 8.18 -13.81
CA PRO A 108 -14.82 7.70 -12.56
C PRO A 108 -13.89 6.73 -11.81
N GLY A 109 -13.72 6.96 -10.51
CA GLY A 109 -12.85 6.14 -9.66
C GLY A 109 -11.35 6.45 -9.80
N LYS A 110 -10.97 7.47 -10.58
CA LYS A 110 -9.59 7.92 -10.73
C LYS A 110 -9.41 9.32 -10.15
N PHE A 111 -8.50 9.41 -9.18
CA PHE A 111 -8.24 10.65 -8.44
C PHE A 111 -6.77 11.02 -8.47
N LYS A 112 -6.50 12.33 -8.41
CA LYS A 112 -5.21 12.90 -8.03
C LYS A 112 -5.28 13.29 -6.56
N ALA A 113 -4.49 12.64 -5.73
CA ALA A 113 -4.46 12.94 -4.30
C ALA A 113 -3.53 14.12 -4.00
N ALA A 114 -4.06 15.14 -3.34
CA ALA A 114 -3.30 16.21 -2.72
C ALA A 114 -3.37 16.02 -1.19
N VAL A 115 -2.26 15.59 -0.59
CA VAL A 115 -2.23 15.31 0.85
C VAL A 115 -2.03 16.61 1.63
N SER A 116 -2.99 16.94 2.48
CA SER A 116 -2.95 18.09 3.38
C SER A 116 -2.25 17.67 4.68
N VAL A 117 -0.93 17.80 4.72
CA VAL A 117 -0.13 17.68 5.96
C VAL A 117 -0.29 18.99 6.74
N PRO A 118 -0.75 18.98 8.01
CA PRO A 118 -0.06 18.26 9.09
C PRO A 118 -0.78 17.01 9.59
N ILE A 119 0.02 15.98 9.93
CA ILE A 119 -0.46 14.82 10.67
C ILE A 119 -0.90 15.29 12.05
N ARG A 120 -2.18 15.11 12.40
CA ARG A 120 -2.69 15.47 13.73
C ARG A 120 -2.65 14.25 14.65
N SER A 121 -1.89 14.36 15.74
CA SER A 121 -1.98 13.44 16.88
C SER A 121 -3.15 13.82 17.77
N GLN A 122 -4.04 12.87 18.06
CA GLN A 122 -5.15 13.08 19.00
C GLN A 122 -5.10 12.00 20.09
N ALA A 123 -5.23 12.42 21.35
CA ALA A 123 -5.50 11.49 22.45
C ALA A 123 -7.00 11.15 22.44
N GLY A 124 -7.37 9.96 21.94
CA GLY A 124 -8.77 9.58 21.75
C GLY A 124 -9.08 8.12 22.03
N LEU A 125 -10.33 7.84 22.42
CA LEU A 125 -10.86 6.67 23.14
C LEU A 125 -11.34 5.47 22.28
N TYR A 126 -11.01 5.41 20.99
CA TYR A 126 -11.44 4.30 20.12
C TYR A 126 -10.59 3.05 20.34
N ARG A 127 -11.09 2.09 21.12
CA ARG A 127 -10.43 0.80 21.35
C ARG A 127 -10.51 -0.04 20.07
N CYS A 128 -9.36 -0.42 19.52
CA CYS A 128 -9.34 -1.37 18.42
C CYS A 128 -9.82 -2.74 18.89
N VAL A 129 -10.77 -3.34 18.17
CA VAL A 129 -11.04 -4.77 18.28
C VAL A 129 -10.42 -5.45 17.06
N CYS A 130 -9.12 -5.74 17.13
CA CYS A 130 -8.57 -6.77 16.27
C CYS A 130 -9.23 -8.09 16.69
N ARG A 131 -10.23 -8.55 15.93
CA ARG A 131 -10.85 -9.85 16.15
C ARG A 131 -9.76 -10.91 15.93
N ARG A 132 -9.10 -11.33 17.02
CA ARG A 132 -8.34 -12.57 17.05
C ARG A 132 -9.36 -13.66 16.78
N GLU A 133 -9.44 -14.17 15.56
CA GLU A 133 -10.05 -15.46 15.32
C GLU A 133 -9.25 -16.46 16.16
N ARG A 134 -9.79 -16.82 17.33
CA ARG A 134 -9.36 -18.04 17.98
C ARG A 134 -9.69 -19.16 17.00
N ARG A 135 -8.66 -19.80 16.45
CA ARG A 135 -8.77 -21.20 16.05
C ARG A 135 -8.91 -22.03 17.33
N ASP A 136 -10.10 -22.04 17.90
CA ASP A 136 -10.47 -23.06 18.87
C ASP A 136 -10.97 -24.27 18.05
N GLY A 137 -10.04 -25.21 17.79
CA GLY A 137 -10.28 -26.64 17.57
C GLY A 137 -11.24 -27.07 16.45
N ILE A 138 -10.66 -27.46 15.31
CA ILE A 138 -11.04 -28.69 14.57
C ILE A 138 -9.78 -29.53 14.45
#